data_AF-A0A916G3B1-F1
#
_entry.id   AF-A0A916G3B1-F1
#
_cell.length_a   1.000
_cell.length_b   1.000
_cell.length_c   1.000
_cell.angle_alpha   90.00
_cell.angle_beta   90.00
_cell.angle_gamma   90.00
#
_symmetry.space_group_name_H-M   'P 1'
#
loop_
_entity.id
_entity.type
_entity.pdbx_description
1 polymer ?
#
loop_
_entity_poly.entity_id
_entity_poly.type
_entity_poly.pdbx_seq_one_letter_code
_entity_poly.pdbx_strand_id
1 'polypeptide(L)'
;MAKIVCVLYDDPVDGYPESYARDSIPTITAYPDGQTTPSPKALDFKPGIMLGSVSGELGLRKFLESQGHTLVVTSDKDGPDCRLEKELHDAEIVISQPFWPAYLTAERIARAPKLRLALTAGIGSDHVDLQAAMDRNITVAEITYCNSISVAEHVVMMILGLVRNYIPSYQWVVKGGWNIADCVARSYDLEGMEVGTVAAGRIGLAVLRRLYPFDVKLHYTDRHRLPPGIEKELNLTFHPNVESMVKVCDVVTINCPLHPETEHMFDDAMLGKMKRGAYIINTARGKICDRDAIARALESGQLAGYAGDVWFPQPAPKDHPWRSMPYHGMTPHISGTSLSAQSRYAAGVREVLECWFENRPIRDEYLVVNNGRLAGVGAHSYSEGNATGGSEEAARFKKG
;
A
#
# COMPACT_ATOMS: atom_id res chain seq x y z
N MET A 1 9.62 3.31 30.92
CA MET A 1 8.76 2.18 30.48
C MET A 1 7.73 2.76 29.53
N ALA A 2 7.84 2.45 28.24
CA ALA A 2 6.93 2.94 27.21
C ALA A 2 5.79 1.91 27.00
N LYS A 3 4.62 2.39 26.59
CA LYS A 3 3.51 1.56 26.11
C LYS A 3 3.47 1.63 24.59
N ILE A 4 3.50 0.47 23.96
CA ILE A 4 3.42 0.31 22.51
C ILE A 4 2.09 -0.36 22.18
N VAL A 5 1.27 0.31 21.38
CA VAL A 5 0.02 -0.26 20.85
C VAL A 5 0.29 -0.68 19.41
N CYS A 6 0.23 -1.99 19.15
CA CYS A 6 0.47 -2.59 17.86
C CYS A 6 -0.85 -3.12 17.28
N VAL A 7 -1.35 -2.44 16.25
CA VAL A 7 -2.59 -2.79 15.56
C VAL A 7 -2.26 -3.65 14.35
N LEU A 8 -2.72 -4.91 14.39
CA LEU A 8 -2.43 -5.96 13.41
C LEU A 8 -3.74 -6.60 12.93
N TYR A 9 -3.74 -7.25 11.77
CA TYR A 9 -4.94 -7.96 11.29
C TYR A 9 -5.16 -9.29 12.03
N ASP A 10 -6.35 -9.86 11.92
CA ASP A 10 -6.67 -11.16 12.55
C ASP A 10 -5.81 -12.31 11.98
N ASP A 11 -5.65 -13.37 12.75
CA ASP A 11 -5.09 -14.62 12.25
C ASP A 11 -6.02 -15.25 11.18
N PRO A 12 -5.53 -16.22 10.38
CA PRO A 12 -6.36 -16.97 9.45
C PRO A 12 -7.59 -17.60 10.13
N VAL A 13 -8.69 -17.73 9.38
CA VAL A 13 -9.98 -18.21 9.88
C VAL A 13 -9.92 -19.64 10.43
N ASP A 14 -8.95 -20.43 9.98
CA ASP A 14 -8.66 -21.80 10.39
C ASP A 14 -7.57 -21.90 11.47
N GLY A 15 -7.11 -20.76 12.00
CA GLY A 15 -6.10 -20.67 13.05
C GLY A 15 -4.73 -20.24 12.53
N TYR A 16 -3.89 -19.78 13.46
CA TYR A 16 -2.53 -19.36 13.12
C TYR A 16 -1.67 -20.57 12.68
N PRO A 17 -1.03 -20.53 11.50
CA PRO A 17 -0.43 -21.72 10.91
C PRO A 17 0.90 -22.11 11.58
N GLU A 18 1.07 -23.42 11.81
CA GLU A 18 2.33 -24.00 12.33
C GLU A 18 3.31 -24.40 11.23
N SER A 19 2.83 -24.52 9.97
CA SER A 19 3.67 -24.83 8.81
C SER A 19 3.21 -24.04 7.57
N TYR A 20 4.10 -23.94 6.59
CA TYR A 20 3.91 -23.12 5.39
C TYR A 20 4.17 -23.95 4.13
N ALA A 21 3.69 -23.46 2.98
CA ALA A 21 3.86 -24.13 1.69
C ALA A 21 5.34 -24.29 1.24
N ARG A 22 6.29 -23.65 1.93
CA ARG A 22 7.74 -23.76 1.69
C ARG A 22 8.52 -23.51 2.97
N ASP A 23 9.75 -24.01 3.02
CA ASP A 23 10.58 -23.97 4.24
C ASP A 23 11.36 -22.66 4.44
N SER A 24 11.56 -21.89 3.37
CA SER A 24 12.34 -20.65 3.36
C SER A 24 11.90 -19.68 2.26
N ILE A 25 12.38 -18.44 2.35
CA ILE A 25 12.23 -17.41 1.33
C ILE A 25 13.61 -17.01 0.76
N PRO A 26 13.68 -16.50 -0.48
CA PRO A 26 14.93 -15.97 -1.03
C PRO A 26 15.50 -14.82 -0.19
N THR A 27 16.82 -14.83 0.00
CA THR A 27 17.55 -13.76 0.71
C THR A 27 17.75 -12.55 -0.19
N ILE A 28 17.39 -11.38 0.32
CA ILE A 28 17.61 -10.08 -0.33
C ILE A 28 18.42 -9.21 0.64
N THR A 29 19.56 -8.69 0.19
CA THR A 29 20.50 -7.92 1.03
C THR A 29 20.53 -6.43 0.70
N ALA A 30 20.09 -6.05 -0.49
CA ALA A 30 20.00 -4.67 -0.93
C ALA A 30 18.81 -4.48 -1.88
N TYR A 31 18.35 -3.24 -1.96
CA TYR A 31 17.32 -2.78 -2.88
C TYR A 31 17.95 -2.20 -4.16
N PRO A 32 17.20 -2.13 -5.28
CA PRO A 32 17.73 -1.68 -6.57
C PRO A 32 18.40 -0.30 -6.62
N ASP A 33 18.09 0.62 -5.72
CA ASP A 33 18.75 1.95 -5.64
C ASP A 33 20.03 1.93 -4.79
N GLY A 34 20.42 0.76 -4.27
CA GLY A 34 21.58 0.58 -3.39
C GLY A 34 21.26 0.68 -1.90
N GLN A 35 20.03 1.04 -1.51
CA GLN A 35 19.62 1.04 -0.10
C GLN A 35 19.75 -0.39 0.47
N THR A 36 20.34 -0.53 1.66
CA THR A 36 20.43 -1.84 2.34
C THR A 36 19.07 -2.30 2.84
N THR A 37 18.86 -3.61 2.93
CA THR A 37 17.70 -4.12 3.70
C THR A 37 17.85 -3.78 5.18
N PRO A 38 16.76 -3.82 5.97
CA PRO A 38 16.84 -3.54 7.40
C PRO A 38 17.87 -4.40 8.14
N SER A 39 18.56 -3.78 9.08
CA SER A 39 19.67 -4.33 9.85
C SER A 39 19.48 -4.15 11.36
N PRO A 40 18.39 -4.68 11.96
CA PRO A 40 18.27 -4.71 13.41
C PRO A 40 19.38 -5.58 14.03
N LYS A 41 19.68 -5.37 15.30
CA LYS A 41 20.75 -6.11 16.02
C LYS A 41 20.48 -7.62 16.09
N ALA A 42 19.21 -8.02 16.11
CA ALA A 42 18.80 -9.41 16.06
C ALA A 42 17.38 -9.54 15.48
N LEU A 43 16.95 -10.76 15.22
CA LEU A 43 15.56 -11.11 14.89
C LEU A 43 15.07 -12.18 15.86
N ASP A 44 13.84 -12.07 16.35
CA ASP A 44 13.19 -13.08 17.19
C ASP A 44 12.14 -13.89 16.40
N PHE A 45 12.28 -13.91 15.07
CA PHE A 45 11.44 -14.66 14.16
C PHE A 45 12.25 -15.32 13.03
N LYS A 46 11.69 -16.37 12.42
CA LYS A 46 12.25 -17.00 11.22
C LYS A 46 11.68 -16.31 9.97
N PRO A 47 12.51 -15.82 9.03
CA PRO A 47 12.00 -15.27 7.77
C PRO A 47 11.12 -16.26 7.00
N GLY A 48 10.02 -15.76 6.44
CA GLY A 48 9.04 -16.55 5.68
C GLY A 48 7.82 -17.02 6.48
N ILE A 49 7.72 -16.72 7.77
CA ILE A 49 6.51 -16.95 8.56
C ILE A 49 5.55 -15.76 8.49
N MET A 50 4.30 -15.95 8.90
CA MET A 50 3.33 -14.87 9.07
C MET A 50 3.72 -14.02 10.29
N LEU A 51 3.74 -12.70 10.15
CA LEU A 51 4.20 -11.78 11.21
C LEU A 51 3.21 -10.63 11.44
N GLY A 52 2.44 -10.26 10.43
CA GLY A 52 1.52 -9.12 10.47
C GLY A 52 0.17 -9.39 11.12
N SER A 53 -0.12 -10.62 11.57
CA SER A 53 -1.35 -10.91 12.29
C SER A 53 -1.16 -10.80 13.80
N VAL A 54 -2.26 -10.79 14.57
CA VAL A 54 -2.23 -10.66 16.02
C VAL A 54 -1.35 -11.69 16.73
N SER A 55 -1.29 -12.95 16.28
CA SER A 55 -0.41 -13.96 16.87
C SER A 55 1.04 -13.87 16.37
N GLY A 56 1.28 -13.21 15.23
CA GLY A 56 2.63 -12.98 14.70
C GLY A 56 3.38 -11.85 15.40
N GLU A 57 2.65 -10.85 15.90
CA GLU A 57 3.15 -9.74 16.74
C GLU A 57 4.34 -8.95 16.17
N LEU A 58 4.58 -9.04 14.85
CA LEU A 58 5.81 -8.58 14.19
C LEU A 58 7.10 -9.16 14.80
N GLY A 59 7.02 -10.21 15.62
CA GLY A 59 8.13 -10.75 16.40
C GLY A 59 8.72 -9.77 17.43
N LEU A 60 7.92 -8.85 17.97
CA LEU A 60 8.42 -7.75 18.83
C LEU A 60 8.36 -8.02 20.34
N ARG A 61 7.49 -8.94 20.79
CA ARG A 61 7.16 -9.08 22.23
C ARG A 61 8.39 -9.29 23.11
N LYS A 62 9.21 -10.29 22.78
CA LYS A 62 10.41 -10.62 23.55
C LYS A 62 11.37 -9.44 23.65
N PHE A 63 11.62 -8.74 22.54
CA PHE A 63 12.48 -7.56 22.48
C PHE A 63 11.98 -6.39 23.34
N LEU A 64 10.68 -6.10 23.30
CA LEU A 64 10.07 -5.00 24.04
C LEU A 64 9.96 -5.31 25.54
N GLU A 65 9.49 -6.51 25.90
CA GLU A 65 9.29 -6.91 27.30
C GLU A 65 10.63 -7.09 28.03
N SER A 66 11.68 -7.60 27.36
CA SER A 66 13.01 -7.71 27.97
C SER A 66 13.64 -6.36 28.33
N GLN A 67 13.14 -5.26 27.76
CA GLN A 67 13.55 -3.88 28.07
C GLN A 67 12.57 -3.17 29.02
N GLY A 68 11.60 -3.91 29.57
CA GLY A 68 10.59 -3.36 30.47
C GLY A 68 9.65 -2.40 29.77
N HIS A 69 9.28 -2.65 28.52
CA HIS A 69 8.18 -1.98 27.83
C HIS A 69 6.93 -2.87 27.79
N THR A 70 5.77 -2.27 27.60
CA THR A 70 4.50 -3.02 27.46
C THR A 70 4.07 -3.04 26.00
N LEU A 71 3.85 -4.24 25.45
CA LEU A 71 3.29 -4.44 24.12
C LEU A 71 1.82 -4.87 24.21
N VAL A 72 0.93 -4.00 23.73
CA VAL A 72 -0.48 -4.29 23.52
C VAL A 72 -0.71 -4.61 22.05
N VAL A 73 -1.14 -5.83 21.73
CA VAL A 73 -1.48 -6.25 20.36
C VAL A 73 -3.00 -6.37 20.23
N THR A 74 -3.57 -5.83 19.14
CA THR A 74 -5.00 -5.93 18.86
C THR A 74 -5.33 -5.78 17.38
N SER A 75 -6.42 -6.39 16.93
CA SER A 75 -7.06 -6.08 15.64
C SER A 75 -8.26 -5.13 15.77
N ASP A 76 -8.68 -4.80 16.99
CA ASP A 76 -9.86 -4.00 17.28
C ASP A 76 -9.54 -2.50 17.25
N LYS A 77 -9.77 -1.88 16.08
CA LYS A 77 -9.26 -0.53 15.74
C LYS A 77 -10.32 0.49 15.28
N ASP A 78 -11.53 0.04 14.95
CA ASP A 78 -12.56 0.88 14.34
C ASP A 78 -13.81 0.96 15.23
N GLY A 79 -14.39 2.17 15.34
CA GLY A 79 -15.52 2.46 16.22
C GLY A 79 -15.10 3.04 17.57
N PRO A 80 -16.04 3.69 18.29
CA PRO A 80 -15.74 4.48 19.49
C PRO A 80 -15.30 3.64 20.70
N ASP A 81 -15.71 2.37 20.77
CA ASP A 81 -15.44 1.48 21.90
C ASP A 81 -14.34 0.44 21.64
N CYS A 82 -13.64 0.55 20.50
CA CYS A 82 -12.61 -0.42 20.13
C CYS A 82 -11.42 -0.37 21.09
N ARG A 83 -10.64 -1.45 21.14
CA ARG A 83 -9.48 -1.55 22.02
C ARG A 83 -8.45 -0.46 21.75
N LEU A 84 -8.20 -0.09 20.49
CA LEU A 84 -7.32 1.03 20.18
C LEU A 84 -7.72 2.30 20.95
N GLU A 85 -9.01 2.68 20.95
CA GLU A 85 -9.51 3.87 21.65
C GLU A 85 -9.23 3.85 23.16
N LYS A 86 -9.31 2.67 23.77
CA LYS A 86 -9.05 2.47 25.20
C LYS A 86 -7.57 2.59 25.54
N GLU A 87 -6.70 2.18 24.62
CA GLU A 87 -5.26 2.07 24.85
C GLU A 87 -4.47 3.34 24.46
N LEU A 88 -5.07 4.26 23.68
CA LEU A 88 -4.41 5.46 23.16
C LEU A 88 -3.98 6.49 24.23
N HIS A 89 -4.73 6.61 25.34
CA HIS A 89 -4.56 7.70 26.32
C HIS A 89 -3.16 7.77 26.95
N ASP A 90 -2.45 6.65 27.02
CA ASP A 90 -1.11 6.53 27.57
C ASP A 90 -0.12 5.83 26.62
N ALA A 91 -0.50 5.61 25.36
CA ALA A 91 0.39 5.07 24.33
C ALA A 91 1.52 6.06 24.00
N GLU A 92 2.76 5.58 23.98
CA GLU A 92 3.92 6.37 23.52
C GLU A 92 4.24 6.10 22.05
N ILE A 93 3.98 4.87 21.60
CA ILE A 93 4.18 4.43 20.23
C ILE A 93 2.92 3.71 19.74
N VAL A 94 2.46 4.07 18.54
CA VAL A 94 1.43 3.32 17.82
C VAL A 94 2.04 2.74 16.56
N ILE A 95 1.87 1.44 16.35
CA ILE A 95 2.32 0.71 15.16
C ILE A 95 1.07 0.19 14.45
N SER A 96 0.97 0.41 13.14
CA SER A 96 -0.04 -0.27 12.33
C SER A 96 0.45 -0.51 10.91
N GLN A 97 -0.30 -1.30 10.15
CA GLN A 97 0.03 -1.64 8.78
C GLN A 97 -0.97 -1.02 7.82
N PRO A 98 -0.57 -0.61 6.61
CA PRO A 98 -1.52 -0.08 5.61
C PRO A 98 -2.65 -1.04 5.24
N PHE A 99 -2.45 -2.35 5.46
CA PHE A 99 -3.42 -3.41 5.19
C PHE A 99 -4.58 -3.42 6.20
N TRP A 100 -4.28 -3.01 7.44
CA TRP A 100 -5.21 -2.92 8.57
C TRP A 100 -4.90 -1.64 9.38
N PRO A 101 -5.17 -0.45 8.79
CA PRO A 101 -4.61 0.79 9.28
C PRO A 101 -5.33 1.29 10.53
N ALA A 102 -4.56 1.60 11.57
CA ALA A 102 -5.04 2.38 12.70
C ALA A 102 -5.08 3.86 12.28
N TYR A 103 -6.24 4.33 11.83
CA TYR A 103 -6.38 5.73 11.43
C TYR A 103 -6.09 6.66 12.60
N LEU A 104 -4.99 7.40 12.57
CA LEU A 104 -4.64 8.40 13.59
C LEU A 104 -5.12 9.78 13.12
N THR A 105 -6.42 10.00 13.26
CA THR A 105 -7.05 11.30 12.96
C THR A 105 -6.60 12.38 13.95
N ALA A 106 -6.85 13.65 13.63
CA ALA A 106 -6.58 14.76 14.54
C ALA A 106 -7.21 14.55 15.93
N GLU A 107 -8.44 14.01 16.02
CA GLU A 107 -9.14 13.75 17.27
C GLU A 107 -8.45 12.66 18.10
N ARG A 108 -7.98 11.58 17.45
CA ARG A 108 -7.21 10.52 18.12
C ARG A 108 -5.87 11.02 18.61
N ILE A 109 -5.16 11.79 17.79
CA ILE A 109 -3.89 12.42 18.17
C ILE A 109 -4.07 13.37 19.37
N ALA A 110 -5.14 14.16 19.40
CA ALA A 110 -5.46 15.04 20.53
C ALA A 110 -5.71 14.26 21.84
N ARG A 111 -6.28 13.05 21.74
CA ARG A 111 -6.55 12.14 22.88
C ARG A 111 -5.37 11.27 23.30
N ALA A 112 -4.24 11.33 22.59
CA ALA A 112 -3.04 10.55 22.86
C ALA A 112 -1.89 11.45 23.36
N PRO A 113 -1.96 12.00 24.60
CA PRO A 113 -1.02 13.01 25.09
C PRO A 113 0.43 12.52 25.24
N LYS A 114 0.65 11.20 25.29
CA LYS A 114 1.99 10.60 25.38
C LYS A 114 2.55 10.14 24.04
N LEU A 115 1.77 10.18 22.95
CA LEU A 115 2.19 9.69 21.65
C LEU A 115 3.38 10.50 21.14
N ARG A 116 4.45 9.80 20.78
CA ARG A 116 5.68 10.39 20.25
C ARG A 116 6.11 9.81 18.90
N LEU A 117 5.72 8.56 18.63
CA LEU A 117 6.03 7.86 17.37
C LEU A 117 4.79 7.17 16.81
N ALA A 118 4.44 7.50 15.58
CA ALA A 118 3.52 6.72 14.75
C ALA A 118 4.35 5.97 13.70
N LEU A 119 4.34 4.63 13.77
CA LEU A 119 5.21 3.78 12.96
C LEU A 119 4.38 2.90 12.00
N THR A 120 4.55 3.15 10.71
CA THR A 120 3.95 2.34 9.66
C THR A 120 4.80 1.10 9.41
N ALA A 121 4.26 -0.07 9.76
CA ALA A 121 4.83 -1.38 9.44
C ALA A 121 4.50 -1.76 7.97
N GLY A 122 5.09 -1.03 7.04
CA GLY A 122 4.80 -1.07 5.61
C GLY A 122 5.24 0.22 4.93
N ILE A 123 4.58 0.59 3.84
CA ILE A 123 4.85 1.82 3.08
C ILE A 123 3.54 2.63 2.91
N GLY A 124 3.67 3.94 3.12
CA GLY A 124 2.65 4.97 3.01
C GLY A 124 1.86 5.22 4.29
N SER A 125 2.01 6.45 4.78
CA SER A 125 1.57 6.88 6.12
C SER A 125 0.36 7.84 6.08
N ASP A 126 -0.40 7.83 4.98
CA ASP A 126 -1.62 8.60 4.74
C ASP A 126 -2.80 8.27 5.68
N HIS A 127 -2.70 7.16 6.43
CA HIS A 127 -3.66 6.83 7.49
C HIS A 127 -3.38 7.59 8.81
N VAL A 128 -2.32 8.40 8.85
CA VAL A 128 -2.05 9.37 9.92
C VAL A 128 -2.39 10.76 9.38
N ASP A 129 -3.09 11.57 10.16
CA ASP A 129 -3.22 13.00 9.88
C ASP A 129 -1.84 13.65 10.05
N LEU A 130 -1.15 13.88 8.93
CA LEU A 130 0.22 14.39 8.95
C LEU A 130 0.29 15.82 9.47
N GLN A 131 -0.75 16.64 9.22
CA GLN A 131 -0.83 17.98 9.80
C GLN A 131 -0.90 17.91 11.32
N ALA A 132 -1.81 17.11 11.87
CA ALA A 132 -1.94 16.96 13.32
C ALA A 132 -0.67 16.35 13.95
N ALA A 133 0.02 15.43 13.24
CA ALA A 133 1.29 14.88 13.68
C ALA A 133 2.40 15.96 13.73
N MET A 134 2.50 16.82 12.72
CA MET A 134 3.43 17.95 12.71
C MET A 134 3.12 18.94 13.84
N ASP A 135 1.87 19.36 13.97
CA ASP A 135 1.43 20.33 15.01
C ASP A 135 1.71 19.82 16.43
N ARG A 136 1.69 18.51 16.63
CA ARG A 136 1.93 17.84 17.92
C ARG A 136 3.36 17.31 18.07
N ASN A 137 4.23 17.57 17.09
CA ASN A 137 5.61 17.12 17.05
C ASN A 137 5.78 15.60 17.24
N ILE A 138 4.88 14.83 16.63
CA ILE A 138 4.93 13.36 16.59
C ILE A 138 5.82 12.95 15.43
N THR A 139 6.80 12.08 15.68
CA THR A 139 7.57 11.46 14.60
C THR A 139 6.67 10.47 13.86
N VAL A 140 6.63 10.56 12.54
CA VAL A 140 5.99 9.57 11.67
C VAL A 140 7.08 8.92 10.83
N ALA A 141 7.16 7.60 10.89
CA ALA A 141 8.13 6.82 10.13
C ALA A 141 7.49 5.60 9.46
N GLU A 142 8.07 5.16 8.35
CA GLU A 142 7.67 3.97 7.60
C GLU A 142 8.88 3.21 7.09
N ILE A 143 8.70 1.92 6.77
CA ILE A 143 9.83 1.07 6.37
C ILE A 143 10.03 1.15 4.86
N THR A 144 10.61 2.26 4.43
CA THR A 144 10.86 2.55 3.02
C THR A 144 11.54 1.38 2.30
N TYR A 145 11.03 1.08 1.10
CA TYR A 145 11.44 -0.03 0.23
C TYR A 145 11.02 -1.44 0.69
N CYS A 146 10.52 -1.65 1.92
CA CYS A 146 10.27 -3.00 2.45
C CYS A 146 9.40 -3.88 1.54
N ASN A 147 8.50 -3.29 0.78
CA ASN A 147 7.59 -4.02 -0.11
C ASN A 147 7.40 -3.37 -1.50
N SER A 148 8.21 -2.38 -1.87
CA SER A 148 8.09 -1.72 -3.19
C SER A 148 8.15 -2.70 -4.36
N ILE A 149 9.00 -3.72 -4.26
CA ILE A 149 9.12 -4.78 -5.28
C ILE A 149 7.91 -5.70 -5.29
N SER A 150 7.39 -6.04 -4.10
CA SER A 150 6.18 -6.87 -3.98
C SER A 150 4.96 -6.17 -4.59
N VAL A 151 4.83 -4.85 -4.40
CA VAL A 151 3.78 -4.05 -5.05
C VAL A 151 3.99 -4.00 -6.57
N ALA A 152 5.21 -3.77 -7.05
CA ALA A 152 5.49 -3.73 -8.49
C ALA A 152 5.18 -5.07 -9.20
N GLU A 153 5.43 -6.21 -8.54
CA GLU A 153 5.02 -7.53 -9.04
C GLU A 153 3.49 -7.67 -9.09
N HIS A 154 2.79 -7.17 -8.07
CA HIS A 154 1.33 -7.20 -8.00
C HIS A 154 0.68 -6.35 -9.10
N VAL A 155 1.27 -5.20 -9.43
CA VAL A 155 0.83 -4.35 -10.55
C VAL A 155 0.89 -5.11 -11.86
N VAL A 156 2.04 -5.70 -12.21
CA VAL A 156 2.20 -6.44 -13.48
C VAL A 156 1.27 -7.65 -13.52
N MET A 157 1.12 -8.36 -12.40
CA MET A 157 0.15 -9.46 -12.27
C MET A 157 -1.29 -8.99 -12.59
N MET A 158 -1.70 -7.85 -12.04
CA MET A 158 -3.05 -7.30 -12.27
C MET A 158 -3.24 -6.77 -13.70
N ILE A 159 -2.22 -6.15 -14.30
CA ILE A 159 -2.26 -5.74 -15.72
C ILE A 159 -2.56 -6.96 -16.60
N LEU A 160 -1.75 -8.02 -16.46
CA LEU A 160 -1.92 -9.24 -17.25
C LEU A 160 -3.26 -9.92 -16.95
N GLY A 161 -3.66 -9.96 -15.67
CA GLY A 161 -4.93 -10.56 -15.25
C GLY A 161 -6.15 -9.88 -15.89
N LEU A 162 -6.16 -8.55 -15.97
CA LEU A 162 -7.24 -7.81 -16.63
C LEU A 162 -7.20 -7.96 -18.15
N VAL A 163 -6.06 -7.61 -18.77
CA VAL A 163 -5.95 -7.53 -20.24
C VAL A 163 -6.19 -8.89 -20.89
N ARG A 164 -5.79 -9.99 -20.23
CA ARG A 164 -6.00 -11.36 -20.71
C ARG A 164 -7.31 -12.00 -20.23
N ASN A 165 -8.14 -11.28 -19.49
CA ASN A 165 -9.42 -11.75 -18.96
C ASN A 165 -9.30 -13.02 -18.08
N TYR A 166 -8.33 -13.04 -17.17
CA TYR A 166 -7.95 -14.24 -16.42
C TYR A 166 -9.04 -14.73 -15.45
N ILE A 167 -9.63 -13.84 -14.64
CA ILE A 167 -10.56 -14.23 -13.57
C ILE A 167 -11.83 -14.90 -14.13
N PRO A 168 -12.55 -14.32 -15.12
CA PRO A 168 -13.72 -14.99 -15.70
C PRO A 168 -13.37 -16.31 -16.40
N SER A 169 -12.21 -16.38 -17.05
CA SER A 169 -11.73 -17.60 -17.70
C SER A 169 -11.46 -18.74 -16.69
N TYR A 170 -10.80 -18.41 -15.57
CA TYR A 170 -10.59 -19.36 -14.46
C TYR A 170 -11.91 -19.86 -13.87
N GLN A 171 -12.90 -18.98 -13.71
CA GLN A 171 -14.22 -19.36 -13.19
C GLN A 171 -14.94 -20.40 -14.06
N TRP A 172 -14.76 -20.37 -15.38
CA TRP A 172 -15.32 -21.40 -16.26
C TRP A 172 -14.73 -22.78 -15.98
N VAL A 173 -13.42 -22.85 -15.76
CA VAL A 173 -12.73 -24.11 -15.41
C VAL A 173 -13.26 -24.68 -14.09
N VAL A 174 -13.38 -23.84 -13.05
CA VAL A 174 -13.89 -24.26 -11.73
C VAL A 174 -15.34 -24.77 -11.82
N LYS A 175 -16.15 -24.21 -12.72
CA LYS A 175 -17.53 -24.64 -12.97
C LYS A 175 -17.63 -25.87 -13.88
N GLY A 176 -16.51 -26.44 -14.33
CA GLY A 176 -16.48 -27.59 -15.24
C GLY A 176 -16.76 -27.27 -16.70
N GLY A 177 -16.74 -25.99 -17.09
CA GLY A 177 -16.90 -25.53 -18.46
C GLY A 177 -15.59 -25.52 -19.26
N TRP A 178 -15.69 -25.15 -20.54
CA TRP A 178 -14.54 -24.95 -21.43
C TRP A 178 -14.63 -23.60 -22.17
N ASN A 179 -15.81 -23.28 -22.72
CA ASN A 179 -16.31 -21.92 -22.98
C ASN A 179 -15.31 -20.92 -23.61
N ILE A 180 -14.51 -21.37 -24.59
CA ILE A 180 -13.42 -20.56 -25.19
C ILE A 180 -13.91 -19.20 -25.68
N ALA A 181 -15.04 -19.15 -26.39
CA ALA A 181 -15.59 -17.90 -26.92
C ALA A 181 -15.92 -16.90 -25.79
N ASP A 182 -16.47 -17.37 -24.67
CA ASP A 182 -16.78 -16.53 -23.51
C ASP A 182 -15.51 -16.00 -22.83
N CYS A 183 -14.44 -16.81 -22.80
CA CYS A 183 -13.15 -16.42 -22.25
C CYS A 183 -12.45 -15.34 -23.10
N VAL A 184 -12.43 -15.51 -24.43
CA VAL A 184 -11.62 -14.65 -25.32
C VAL A 184 -12.34 -13.41 -25.84
N ALA A 185 -13.65 -13.28 -25.62
CA ALA A 185 -14.43 -12.11 -26.04
C ALA A 185 -13.90 -10.75 -25.53
N ARG A 186 -13.04 -10.76 -24.49
CA ARG A 186 -12.38 -9.58 -23.93
C ARG A 186 -10.89 -9.81 -23.63
N SER A 187 -10.27 -10.81 -24.26
CA SER A 187 -8.87 -11.16 -24.00
C SER A 187 -7.98 -10.59 -25.09
N TYR A 188 -6.99 -9.79 -24.69
CA TYR A 188 -6.03 -9.14 -25.57
C TYR A 188 -4.59 -9.48 -25.14
N ASP A 189 -3.65 -9.25 -26.06
CA ASP A 189 -2.23 -9.24 -25.72
C ASP A 189 -1.83 -7.85 -25.22
N LEU A 190 -0.88 -7.81 -24.29
CA LEU A 190 -0.31 -6.55 -23.79
C LEU A 190 0.71 -5.95 -24.77
N GLU A 191 1.29 -6.79 -25.64
CA GLU A 191 2.27 -6.41 -26.66
C GLU A 191 1.81 -5.19 -27.48
N GLY A 192 2.69 -4.19 -27.59
CA GLY A 192 2.43 -2.97 -28.35
C GLY A 192 1.51 -1.94 -27.68
N MET A 193 0.88 -2.24 -26.53
CA MET A 193 0.06 -1.28 -25.78
C MET A 193 0.89 -0.12 -25.22
N GLU A 194 0.25 1.04 -25.09
CA GLU A 194 0.79 2.22 -24.41
C GLU A 194 0.51 2.10 -22.89
N VAL A 195 1.54 1.96 -22.06
CA VAL A 195 1.41 1.78 -20.60
C VAL A 195 2.05 2.93 -19.84
N GLY A 196 1.27 3.62 -19.01
CA GLY A 196 1.72 4.80 -18.26
C GLY A 196 1.67 4.62 -16.75
N THR A 197 2.70 5.11 -16.04
CA THR A 197 2.70 5.19 -14.56
C THR A 197 2.55 6.62 -14.06
N VAL A 198 1.63 6.82 -13.10
CA VAL A 198 1.56 8.04 -12.29
C VAL A 198 2.57 7.91 -11.15
N ALA A 199 3.59 8.77 -11.17
CA ALA A 199 4.84 8.68 -10.43
C ALA A 199 5.74 7.51 -10.84
N ALA A 200 7.04 7.78 -10.90
CA ALA A 200 8.10 6.86 -11.27
C ALA A 200 9.18 6.76 -10.17
N GLY A 201 8.75 6.83 -8.90
CA GLY A 201 9.58 6.48 -7.74
C GLY A 201 9.89 4.97 -7.67
N ARG A 202 10.19 4.47 -6.47
CA ARG A 202 10.63 3.07 -6.26
C ARG A 202 9.71 2.02 -6.88
N ILE A 203 8.40 2.18 -6.75
CA ILE A 203 7.40 1.25 -7.28
C ILE A 203 7.22 1.47 -8.79
N GLY A 204 6.90 2.70 -9.22
CA GLY A 204 6.65 3.02 -10.63
C GLY A 204 7.82 2.65 -11.53
N LEU A 205 9.07 2.97 -11.15
CA LEU A 205 10.25 2.57 -11.93
C LEU A 205 10.45 1.03 -11.94
N ALA A 206 10.17 0.34 -10.84
CA ALA A 206 10.24 -1.11 -10.79
C ALA A 206 9.17 -1.78 -11.67
N VAL A 207 8.00 -1.15 -11.84
CA VAL A 207 6.95 -1.55 -12.79
C VAL A 207 7.42 -1.33 -14.23
N LEU A 208 7.90 -0.12 -14.57
CA LEU A 208 8.40 0.20 -15.91
C LEU A 208 9.47 -0.80 -16.37
N ARG A 209 10.45 -1.11 -15.52
CA ARG A 209 11.50 -2.11 -15.81
C ARG A 209 10.96 -3.52 -16.05
N ARG A 210 9.90 -3.91 -15.35
CA ARG A 210 9.27 -5.24 -15.50
C ARG A 210 8.42 -5.34 -16.76
N LEU A 211 7.83 -4.23 -17.19
CA LEU A 211 7.02 -4.16 -18.40
C LEU A 211 7.85 -3.98 -19.66
N TYR A 212 9.05 -3.41 -19.57
CA TYR A 212 9.95 -3.21 -20.71
C TYR A 212 10.10 -4.43 -21.65
N PRO A 213 10.33 -5.68 -21.17
CA PRO A 213 10.45 -6.84 -22.04
C PRO A 213 9.12 -7.39 -22.60
N PHE A 214 7.98 -6.76 -22.32
CA PHE A 214 6.66 -7.11 -22.91
C PHE A 214 6.39 -6.35 -24.23
N ASP A 215 7.39 -5.63 -24.76
CA ASP A 215 7.28 -4.84 -25.99
C ASP A 215 6.11 -3.82 -25.98
N VAL A 216 5.85 -3.26 -24.79
CA VAL A 216 4.95 -2.12 -24.60
C VAL A 216 5.68 -0.80 -24.86
N LYS A 217 4.92 0.27 -25.04
CA LYS A 217 5.44 1.62 -25.08
C LYS A 217 5.22 2.28 -23.72
N LEU A 218 6.32 2.70 -23.11
CA LEU A 218 6.31 3.12 -21.71
C LEU A 218 6.17 4.65 -21.58
N HIS A 219 5.20 5.06 -20.77
CA HIS A 219 4.95 6.44 -20.40
C HIS A 219 5.10 6.65 -18.90
N TYR A 220 5.44 7.86 -18.50
CA TYR A 220 5.34 8.24 -17.10
C TYR A 220 5.10 9.74 -16.94
N THR A 221 4.56 10.11 -15.78
CA THR A 221 4.54 11.48 -15.28
C THR A 221 4.95 11.47 -13.82
N ASP A 222 5.65 12.50 -13.39
CA ASP A 222 6.08 12.69 -12.00
C ASP A 222 6.42 14.18 -11.79
N ARG A 223 6.61 14.61 -10.54
CA ARG A 223 7.03 15.97 -10.18
C ARG A 223 8.36 16.35 -10.82
N HIS A 224 9.25 15.37 -10.96
CA HIS A 224 10.57 15.53 -11.58
C HIS A 224 10.82 14.42 -12.59
N ARG A 225 11.51 14.75 -13.68
CA ARG A 225 11.93 13.75 -14.66
C ARG A 225 12.93 12.78 -14.04
N LEU A 226 12.85 11.53 -14.48
CA LEU A 226 13.88 10.55 -14.24
C LEU A 226 15.22 10.99 -14.88
N PRO A 227 16.36 10.49 -14.39
CA PRO A 227 17.65 10.74 -15.03
C PRO A 227 17.62 10.34 -16.52
N PRO A 228 18.23 11.12 -17.43
CA PRO A 228 18.19 10.84 -18.87
C PRO A 228 18.69 9.44 -19.26
N GLY A 229 19.61 8.87 -18.47
CA GLY A 229 20.10 7.51 -18.66
C GLY A 229 19.00 6.45 -18.49
N ILE A 230 18.10 6.62 -17.51
CA ILE A 230 16.96 5.72 -17.26
C ILE A 230 15.89 5.89 -18.34
N GLU A 231 15.59 7.13 -18.75
CA GLU A 231 14.64 7.38 -19.83
C GLU A 231 15.10 6.74 -21.14
N LYS A 232 16.41 6.82 -21.43
CA LYS A 232 17.00 6.16 -22.61
C LYS A 232 17.05 4.64 -22.48
N GLU A 233 17.39 4.11 -21.30
CA GLU A 233 17.41 2.66 -21.00
C GLU A 233 16.06 2.01 -21.32
N LEU A 234 14.96 2.67 -20.95
CA LEU A 234 13.61 2.12 -21.04
C LEU A 234 12.77 2.72 -22.16
N ASN A 235 13.36 3.55 -23.02
CA ASN A 235 12.67 4.30 -24.09
C ASN A 235 11.40 5.02 -23.60
N LEU A 236 11.51 5.77 -22.50
CA LEU A 236 10.37 6.40 -21.83
C LEU A 236 9.88 7.65 -22.54
N THR A 237 8.56 7.80 -22.59
CA THR A 237 7.90 9.07 -22.94
C THR A 237 7.42 9.77 -21.66
N PHE A 238 8.06 10.89 -21.33
CA PHE A 238 7.65 11.74 -20.20
C PHE A 238 6.44 12.61 -20.55
N HIS A 239 5.57 12.80 -19.57
CA HIS A 239 4.39 13.67 -19.63
C HIS A 239 4.44 14.72 -18.51
N PRO A 240 4.20 16.01 -18.81
CA PRO A 240 4.25 17.08 -17.82
C PRO A 240 3.16 16.99 -16.74
N ASN A 241 2.07 16.25 -16.99
CA ASN A 241 1.02 16.01 -16.01
C ASN A 241 0.26 14.70 -16.31
N VAL A 242 -0.58 14.27 -15.36
CA VAL A 242 -1.41 13.07 -15.47
C VAL A 242 -2.36 13.16 -16.65
N GLU A 243 -3.00 14.32 -16.85
CA GLU A 243 -3.95 14.52 -17.95
C GLU A 243 -3.34 14.25 -19.34
N SER A 244 -2.12 14.71 -19.61
CA SER A 244 -1.48 14.48 -20.92
C SER A 244 -1.13 13.00 -21.12
N MET A 245 -0.79 12.29 -20.06
CA MET A 245 -0.46 10.86 -20.10
C MET A 245 -1.69 9.99 -20.34
N VAL A 246 -2.77 10.21 -19.57
CA VAL A 246 -3.95 9.33 -19.63
C VAL A 246 -4.66 9.36 -21.00
N LYS A 247 -4.48 10.45 -21.77
CA LYS A 247 -5.00 10.59 -23.14
C LYS A 247 -4.36 9.64 -24.15
N VAL A 248 -3.12 9.17 -23.89
CA VAL A 248 -2.35 8.34 -24.82
C VAL A 248 -2.21 6.90 -24.36
N CYS A 249 -2.43 6.59 -23.08
CA CYS A 249 -2.24 5.24 -22.54
C CYS A 249 -3.47 4.33 -22.72
N ASP A 250 -3.22 3.06 -23.06
CA ASP A 250 -4.21 1.97 -23.02
C ASP A 250 -4.31 1.40 -21.59
N VAL A 251 -3.20 1.41 -20.85
CA VAL A 251 -3.14 0.99 -19.44
C VAL A 251 -2.50 2.10 -18.60
N VAL A 252 -3.15 2.48 -17.51
CA VAL A 252 -2.61 3.43 -16.53
C VAL A 252 -2.45 2.75 -15.19
N THR A 253 -1.25 2.83 -14.59
CA THR A 253 -0.98 2.35 -13.23
C THR A 253 -0.67 3.52 -12.30
N ILE A 254 -1.31 3.54 -11.14
CA ILE A 254 -1.17 4.59 -10.14
C ILE A 254 -0.16 4.13 -9.08
N ASN A 255 0.95 4.88 -8.93
CA ASN A 255 2.04 4.56 -8.01
C ASN A 255 2.50 5.79 -7.18
N CYS A 256 1.67 6.84 -7.11
CA CYS A 256 1.91 8.04 -6.30
C CYS A 256 1.36 7.90 -4.88
N PRO A 257 1.87 8.67 -3.90
CA PRO A 257 1.32 8.71 -2.55
C PRO A 257 -0.05 9.39 -2.51
N LEU A 258 -0.81 9.12 -1.43
CA LEU A 258 -2.04 9.84 -1.11
C LEU A 258 -1.73 11.05 -0.21
N HIS A 259 -2.12 12.22 -0.66
CA HIS A 259 -2.12 13.49 0.06
C HIS A 259 -3.12 14.45 -0.63
N PRO A 260 -3.40 15.66 -0.11
CA PRO A 260 -4.44 16.53 -0.67
C PRO A 260 -4.36 16.81 -2.18
N GLU A 261 -3.17 16.82 -2.78
CA GLU A 261 -3.03 17.07 -4.24
C GLU A 261 -3.37 15.85 -5.11
N THR A 262 -3.44 14.65 -4.53
CA THR A 262 -3.69 13.39 -5.24
C THR A 262 -5.02 12.72 -4.87
N GLU A 263 -5.71 13.23 -3.86
CA GLU A 263 -7.04 12.78 -3.46
C GLU A 263 -8.06 13.00 -4.59
N HIS A 264 -8.80 11.95 -4.96
CA HIS A 264 -9.78 11.94 -6.05
C HIS A 264 -9.27 12.46 -7.40
N MET A 265 -7.96 12.35 -7.67
CA MET A 265 -7.36 12.70 -8.95
C MET A 265 -7.99 11.97 -10.15
N PHE A 266 -8.46 10.74 -9.94
CA PHE A 266 -9.21 9.96 -10.93
C PHE A 266 -10.72 10.03 -10.65
N ASP A 267 -11.32 11.16 -11.00
CA ASP A 267 -12.77 11.44 -10.98
C ASP A 267 -13.42 11.25 -12.37
N ASP A 268 -14.72 11.54 -12.53
CA ASP A 268 -15.41 11.42 -13.82
C ASP A 268 -14.73 12.25 -14.93
N ALA A 269 -14.19 13.43 -14.59
CA ALA A 269 -13.56 14.33 -15.55
C ALA A 269 -12.22 13.78 -16.05
N MET A 270 -11.39 13.21 -15.16
CA MET A 270 -10.14 12.56 -15.54
C MET A 270 -10.40 11.26 -16.33
N LEU A 271 -11.34 10.44 -15.87
CA LEU A 271 -11.71 9.18 -16.53
C LEU A 271 -12.26 9.40 -17.94
N GLY A 272 -13.03 10.48 -18.16
CA GLY A 272 -13.53 10.87 -19.47
C GLY A 272 -12.44 11.30 -20.48
N LYS A 273 -11.22 11.59 -20.01
CA LYS A 273 -10.07 11.95 -20.88
C LYS A 273 -9.26 10.73 -21.33
N MET A 274 -9.50 9.57 -20.72
CA MET A 274 -8.84 8.32 -21.12
C MET A 274 -9.38 7.82 -22.46
N LYS A 275 -8.60 6.95 -23.11
CA LYS A 275 -9.10 6.16 -24.23
C LYS A 275 -10.30 5.34 -23.78
N ARG A 276 -11.34 5.26 -24.63
CA ARG A 276 -12.48 4.35 -24.44
C ARG A 276 -11.96 2.91 -24.37
N GLY A 277 -12.27 2.21 -23.28
CA GLY A 277 -11.80 0.84 -23.05
C GLY A 277 -10.39 0.75 -22.45
N ALA A 278 -9.87 1.82 -21.84
CA ALA A 278 -8.61 1.77 -21.11
C ALA A 278 -8.70 0.92 -19.84
N TYR A 279 -7.55 0.51 -19.30
CA TYR A 279 -7.41 -0.21 -18.05
C TYR A 279 -6.75 0.67 -16.97
N ILE A 280 -7.23 0.57 -15.73
CA ILE A 280 -6.57 1.21 -14.57
C ILE A 280 -6.14 0.16 -13.57
N ILE A 281 -4.88 0.25 -13.13
CA ILE A 281 -4.36 -0.50 -11.99
C ILE A 281 -4.02 0.46 -10.85
N ASN A 282 -4.67 0.28 -9.70
CA ASN A 282 -4.39 1.07 -8.51
C ASN A 282 -3.96 0.16 -7.35
N THR A 283 -2.66 0.14 -7.07
CA THR A 283 -2.08 -0.47 -5.86
C THR A 283 -1.39 0.58 -5.00
N ALA A 284 -1.73 1.86 -5.21
CA ALA A 284 -1.21 2.99 -4.45
C ALA A 284 -2.10 3.24 -3.24
N ARG A 285 -3.25 3.92 -3.42
CA ARG A 285 -4.28 4.15 -2.39
C ARG A 285 -5.67 4.30 -3.02
N GLY A 286 -6.68 3.73 -2.36
CA GLY A 286 -8.05 3.73 -2.88
C GLY A 286 -8.61 5.15 -3.09
N LYS A 287 -8.28 6.08 -2.18
CA LYS A 287 -8.76 7.46 -2.20
C LYS A 287 -8.17 8.36 -3.29
N ILE A 288 -7.22 7.85 -4.09
CA ILE A 288 -6.74 8.57 -5.28
C ILE A 288 -7.81 8.55 -6.39
N CYS A 289 -8.69 7.54 -6.37
CA CYS A 289 -9.83 7.45 -7.27
C CYS A 289 -11.11 7.89 -6.55
N ASP A 290 -12.00 8.59 -7.26
CA ASP A 290 -13.38 8.70 -6.80
C ASP A 290 -14.05 7.32 -6.88
N ARG A 291 -14.61 6.89 -5.75
CA ARG A 291 -15.20 5.55 -5.59
C ARG A 291 -16.27 5.26 -6.64
N ASP A 292 -17.18 6.20 -6.86
CA ASP A 292 -18.38 5.97 -7.66
C ASP A 292 -18.12 6.25 -9.15
N ALA A 293 -17.19 7.15 -9.47
CA ALA A 293 -16.76 7.43 -10.84
C ALA A 293 -16.12 6.19 -11.49
N ILE A 294 -15.30 5.43 -10.75
CA ILE A 294 -14.73 4.16 -11.25
C ILE A 294 -15.83 3.16 -11.61
N ALA A 295 -16.84 2.99 -10.75
CA ALA A 295 -17.94 2.07 -11.00
C ALA A 295 -18.74 2.47 -12.26
N ARG A 296 -19.11 3.76 -12.38
CA ARG A 296 -19.78 4.30 -13.57
C ARG A 296 -18.96 4.15 -14.85
N ALA A 297 -17.64 4.34 -14.76
CA ALA A 297 -16.75 4.22 -15.91
C ALA A 297 -16.67 2.78 -16.44
N LEU A 298 -16.76 1.77 -15.55
CA LEU A 298 -16.84 0.37 -15.96
C LEU A 298 -18.21 0.01 -16.53
N GLU A 299 -19.30 0.50 -15.95
CA GLU A 299 -20.67 0.28 -16.43
C GLU A 299 -20.89 0.84 -17.84
N SER A 300 -20.39 2.05 -18.10
CA SER A 300 -20.46 2.70 -19.43
C SER A 300 -19.47 2.11 -20.45
N GLY A 301 -18.47 1.35 -19.98
CA GLY A 301 -17.36 0.85 -20.76
C GLY A 301 -16.29 1.89 -21.09
N GLN A 302 -16.35 3.10 -20.50
CA GLN A 302 -15.24 4.05 -20.56
C GLN A 302 -13.93 3.37 -20.12
N LEU A 303 -14.00 2.55 -19.06
CA LEU A 303 -12.96 1.60 -18.70
C LEU A 303 -13.33 0.18 -19.14
N ALA A 304 -12.36 -0.57 -19.67
CA ALA A 304 -12.50 -2.00 -19.95
C ALA A 304 -12.22 -2.87 -18.71
N GLY A 305 -11.48 -2.34 -17.73
CA GLY A 305 -11.24 -3.02 -16.47
C GLY A 305 -10.55 -2.14 -15.43
N TYR A 306 -10.76 -2.48 -14.17
CA TYR A 306 -10.11 -1.87 -13.02
C TYR A 306 -9.61 -2.96 -12.08
N ALA A 307 -8.36 -2.89 -11.64
CA ALA A 307 -7.83 -3.80 -10.64
C ALA A 307 -6.97 -3.05 -9.64
N GLY A 308 -6.89 -3.61 -8.45
CA GLY A 308 -6.19 -3.01 -7.34
C GLY A 308 -6.38 -3.84 -6.10
N ASP A 309 -5.52 -3.58 -5.12
CA ASP A 309 -5.63 -4.18 -3.79
C ASP A 309 -6.03 -3.15 -2.72
N VAL A 310 -6.01 -1.86 -3.05
CA VAL A 310 -6.29 -0.77 -2.10
C VAL A 310 -7.73 -0.29 -2.15
N TRP A 311 -8.24 0.15 -1.00
CA TRP A 311 -9.63 0.57 -0.81
C TRP A 311 -9.68 1.81 0.08
N PHE A 312 -10.82 2.51 0.11
CA PHE A 312 -11.08 3.49 1.16
C PHE A 312 -12.54 3.36 1.66
N PRO A 313 -12.75 3.28 2.99
CA PRO A 313 -11.73 3.07 4.03
C PRO A 313 -11.27 1.61 4.05
N GLN A 314 -10.38 1.26 5.00
CA GLN A 314 -9.91 -0.09 5.22
C GLN A 314 -10.11 -0.55 6.68
N PRO A 315 -10.83 -1.67 6.92
CA PRO A 315 -11.47 -2.55 5.93
C PRO A 315 -12.62 -1.90 5.14
N ALA A 316 -12.74 -2.26 3.86
CA ALA A 316 -13.84 -1.79 3.03
C ALA A 316 -15.17 -2.42 3.49
N PRO A 317 -16.26 -1.63 3.67
CA PRO A 317 -17.59 -2.15 3.96
C PRO A 317 -18.02 -3.28 3.02
N LYS A 318 -18.89 -4.19 3.50
CA LYS A 318 -19.33 -5.37 2.72
C LYS A 318 -20.10 -4.99 1.45
N ASP A 319 -20.73 -3.82 1.46
CA ASP A 319 -21.49 -3.20 0.37
C ASP A 319 -20.67 -2.21 -0.47
N HIS A 320 -19.34 -2.15 -0.29
CA HIS A 320 -18.48 -1.28 -1.10
C HIS A 320 -18.62 -1.61 -2.61
N PRO A 321 -18.90 -0.62 -3.49
CA PRO A 321 -19.28 -0.87 -4.89
C PRO A 321 -18.21 -1.60 -5.71
N TRP A 322 -16.92 -1.38 -5.42
CA TRP A 322 -15.83 -2.11 -6.10
C TRP A 322 -15.79 -3.61 -5.84
N ARG A 323 -16.62 -4.14 -4.93
CA ARG A 323 -16.78 -5.59 -4.72
C ARG A 323 -17.64 -6.25 -5.79
N SER A 324 -18.49 -5.50 -6.48
CA SER A 324 -19.50 -6.03 -7.41
C SER A 324 -19.59 -5.29 -8.75
N MET A 325 -18.85 -4.19 -8.94
CA MET A 325 -18.79 -3.48 -10.21
C MET A 325 -18.27 -4.40 -11.34
N PRO A 326 -18.69 -4.20 -12.61
CA PRO A 326 -18.30 -5.11 -13.68
C PRO A 326 -16.80 -5.03 -14.00
N TYR A 327 -16.24 -6.12 -14.53
CA TYR A 327 -14.88 -6.19 -15.09
C TYR A 327 -13.75 -5.78 -14.13
N HIS A 328 -13.93 -6.00 -12.83
CA HIS A 328 -12.92 -5.70 -11.82
C HIS A 328 -12.01 -6.91 -11.52
N GLY A 329 -10.78 -6.64 -11.10
CA GLY A 329 -9.79 -7.61 -10.65
C GLY A 329 -9.32 -7.32 -9.22
N MET A 330 -10.24 -6.96 -8.33
CA MET A 330 -9.91 -6.49 -6.99
C MET A 330 -9.46 -7.62 -6.05
N THR A 331 -8.50 -7.32 -5.19
CA THR A 331 -8.15 -8.10 -3.99
C THR A 331 -8.27 -7.21 -2.75
N PRO A 332 -8.33 -7.76 -1.52
CA PRO A 332 -8.01 -6.98 -0.32
C PRO A 332 -6.56 -6.45 -0.38
N HIS A 333 -6.19 -5.49 0.48
CA HIS A 333 -4.87 -4.86 0.44
C HIS A 333 -3.77 -5.83 0.91
N ILE A 334 -3.17 -6.53 -0.05
CA ILE A 334 -2.26 -7.66 0.21
C ILE A 334 -0.89 -7.53 -0.46
N SER A 335 -0.73 -6.69 -1.49
CA SER A 335 0.50 -6.63 -2.28
C SER A 335 1.73 -6.36 -1.42
N GLY A 336 1.59 -5.46 -0.45
CA GLY A 336 2.63 -5.07 0.48
C GLY A 336 2.88 -6.05 1.63
N THR A 337 2.07 -7.12 1.77
CA THR A 337 2.08 -8.04 2.93
C THR A 337 2.31 -9.51 2.57
N SER A 338 2.91 -9.79 1.41
CA SER A 338 3.44 -11.14 1.13
C SER A 338 4.40 -11.59 2.25
N LEU A 339 4.48 -12.89 2.55
CA LEU A 339 5.37 -13.43 3.61
C LEU A 339 6.83 -12.94 3.46
N SER A 340 7.28 -12.77 2.22
CA SER A 340 8.58 -12.18 1.87
C SER A 340 8.70 -10.72 2.32
N ALA A 341 7.67 -9.90 2.07
CA ALA A 341 7.62 -8.51 2.51
C ALA A 341 7.52 -8.38 4.03
N GLN A 342 6.76 -9.27 4.69
CA GLN A 342 6.60 -9.25 6.14
C GLN A 342 7.93 -9.38 6.88
N SER A 343 8.78 -10.28 6.41
CA SER A 343 10.11 -10.49 6.98
C SER A 343 10.96 -9.21 6.93
N ARG A 344 10.84 -8.41 5.85
CA ARG A 344 11.58 -7.15 5.70
C ARG A 344 10.97 -6.03 6.54
N TYR A 345 9.66 -5.80 6.48
CA TYR A 345 9.07 -4.71 7.26
C TYR A 345 9.14 -4.99 8.77
N ALA A 346 9.03 -6.24 9.22
CA ALA A 346 9.15 -6.57 10.64
C ALA A 346 10.58 -6.30 11.15
N ALA A 347 11.59 -6.66 10.37
CA ALA A 347 12.98 -6.31 10.67
C ALA A 347 13.20 -4.78 10.70
N GLY A 348 12.59 -4.03 9.78
CA GLY A 348 12.65 -2.57 9.77
C GLY A 348 11.94 -1.90 10.93
N VAL A 349 10.76 -2.40 11.32
CA VAL A 349 10.04 -1.92 12.51
C VAL A 349 10.91 -2.11 13.74
N ARG A 350 11.54 -3.28 13.91
CA ARG A 350 12.48 -3.51 15.00
C ARG A 350 13.67 -2.56 14.94
N GLU A 351 14.26 -2.35 13.78
CA GLU A 351 15.39 -1.43 13.62
C GLU A 351 15.03 0.01 14.04
N VAL A 352 13.86 0.51 13.62
CA VAL A 352 13.35 1.82 14.03
C VAL A 352 13.18 1.90 15.54
N LEU A 353 12.60 0.87 16.17
CA LEU A 353 12.42 0.82 17.61
C LEU A 353 13.74 0.74 18.37
N GLU A 354 14.72 -0.02 17.87
CA GLU A 354 16.08 -0.04 18.43
C GLU A 354 16.74 1.35 18.34
N CYS A 355 16.60 2.06 17.23
CA CYS A 355 17.08 3.44 17.13
C CYS A 355 16.36 4.36 18.13
N TRP A 356 15.03 4.26 18.19
CA TRP A 356 14.19 5.08 19.06
C TRP A 356 14.53 4.93 20.55
N PHE A 357 14.54 3.70 21.07
CA PHE A 357 14.80 3.46 22.49
C PHE A 357 16.25 3.72 22.90
N GLU A 358 17.19 3.63 21.96
CA GLU A 358 18.61 3.92 22.19
C GLU A 358 18.97 5.39 21.93
N ASN A 359 17.99 6.25 21.61
CA ASN A 359 18.19 7.65 21.22
C ASN A 359 19.20 7.82 20.06
N ARG A 360 19.21 6.86 19.13
CA ARG A 360 19.96 6.97 17.87
C ARG A 360 19.06 7.54 16.77
N PRO A 361 19.62 8.24 15.77
CA PRO A 361 18.83 8.70 14.64
C PRO A 361 18.13 7.53 13.92
N ILE A 362 16.83 7.69 13.65
CA ILE A 362 16.12 6.87 12.66
C ILE A 362 16.70 7.23 11.29
N ARG A 363 16.84 6.24 10.39
CA ARG A 363 17.33 6.47 9.03
C ARG A 363 16.49 7.52 8.32
N ASP A 364 17.14 8.42 7.60
CA ASP A 364 16.45 9.53 6.93
C ASP A 364 15.43 9.02 5.91
N GLU A 365 15.76 7.95 5.18
CA GLU A 365 14.86 7.33 4.23
C GLU A 365 13.58 6.75 4.86
N TYR A 366 13.52 6.52 6.18
CA TYR A 366 12.31 6.04 6.89
C TYR A 366 11.44 7.17 7.43
N LEU A 367 11.96 8.41 7.51
CA LEU A 367 11.22 9.53 8.09
C LEU A 367 10.18 10.08 7.12
N VAL A 368 8.97 10.33 7.64
CA VAL A 368 7.88 11.03 6.94
C VAL A 368 7.64 12.39 7.59
N VAL A 369 7.46 12.42 8.91
CA VAL A 369 7.35 13.64 9.72
C VAL A 369 8.37 13.56 10.86
N ASN A 370 9.11 14.63 11.08
CA ASN A 370 10.00 14.74 12.24
C ASN A 370 10.24 16.21 12.59
N ASN A 371 10.31 16.54 13.88
CA ASN A 371 10.54 17.91 14.36
C ASN A 371 9.53 18.92 13.79
N GLY A 372 8.25 18.56 13.79
CA GLY A 372 7.13 19.45 13.42
C GLY A 372 7.00 19.78 11.93
N ARG A 373 7.63 19.00 11.05
CA ARG A 373 7.59 19.19 9.60
C ARG A 373 7.77 17.86 8.85
N LEU A 374 7.47 17.85 7.56
CA LEU A 374 7.89 16.77 6.67
C LEU A 374 9.41 16.61 6.71
N ALA A 375 9.88 15.37 6.74
CA ALA A 375 11.30 15.01 6.80
C ALA A 375 11.58 13.81 5.90
N GLY A 376 12.85 13.57 5.57
CA GLY A 376 13.26 12.38 4.81
C GLY A 376 12.46 12.15 3.53
N VAL A 377 11.95 10.93 3.36
CA VAL A 377 11.09 10.57 2.22
C VAL A 377 9.77 11.35 2.21
N GLY A 378 9.28 11.78 3.38
CA GLY A 378 8.10 12.61 3.54
C GLY A 378 8.19 13.93 2.78
N ALA A 379 9.29 14.65 2.94
CA ALA A 379 9.51 15.96 2.32
C ALA A 379 9.57 15.91 0.78
N HIS A 380 9.94 14.76 0.22
CA HIS A 380 10.01 14.57 -1.24
C HIS A 380 8.69 14.09 -1.84
N SER A 381 7.88 13.36 -1.06
CA SER A 381 6.76 12.57 -1.60
C SER A 381 5.39 13.12 -1.22
N TYR A 382 5.26 13.80 -0.08
CA TYR A 382 3.98 14.26 0.45
C TYR A 382 3.85 15.79 0.38
N SER A 383 2.61 16.26 0.48
CA SER A 383 2.31 17.63 0.92
C SER A 383 1.81 17.61 2.36
N GLU A 384 1.88 18.74 3.04
CA GLU A 384 1.22 18.93 4.34
C GLU A 384 -0.29 18.75 4.19
N GLY A 385 -0.95 18.23 5.23
CA GLY A 385 -2.40 18.06 5.26
C GLY A 385 -2.87 16.71 5.81
N ASN A 386 -4.14 16.42 5.55
CA ASN A 386 -4.87 15.28 6.10
C ASN A 386 -5.58 14.51 4.97
N ALA A 387 -5.46 13.18 4.97
CA ALA A 387 -6.17 12.29 4.04
C ALA A 387 -7.17 11.34 4.74
N THR A 388 -7.30 11.43 6.08
CA THR A 388 -8.02 10.47 6.92
C THR A 388 -9.54 10.68 7.00
N GLY A 389 -10.06 11.79 6.48
CA GLY A 389 -11.51 12.08 6.51
C GLY A 389 -12.34 11.01 5.80
N GLY A 390 -13.43 10.54 6.43
CA GLY A 390 -14.26 9.43 5.96
C GLY A 390 -13.79 8.04 6.43
N SER A 391 -12.69 7.96 7.19
CA SER A 391 -12.15 6.70 7.70
C SER A 391 -13.08 6.00 8.70
N GLU A 392 -13.97 6.73 9.36
CA GLU A 392 -14.97 6.23 10.31
C GLU A 392 -15.92 5.19 9.68
N GLU A 393 -16.10 5.23 8.35
CA GLU A 393 -16.90 4.23 7.64
C GLU A 393 -16.33 2.81 7.74
N ALA A 394 -15.04 2.64 8.11
CA ALA A 394 -14.43 1.32 8.32
C ALA A 394 -15.17 0.50 9.38
N ALA A 395 -15.77 1.16 10.38
CA ALA A 395 -16.53 0.50 11.46
C ALA A 395 -17.81 -0.21 10.97
N ARG A 396 -18.27 0.09 9.73
CA ARG A 396 -19.39 -0.60 9.07
C ARG A 396 -19.03 -2.02 8.66
N PHE A 397 -17.74 -2.33 8.48
CA PHE A 397 -17.32 -3.70 8.21
C PHE A 397 -17.58 -4.57 9.45
N LYS A 398 -18.36 -5.64 9.27
CA LYS A 398 -18.59 -6.66 10.29
C LYS A 398 -17.98 -7.97 9.82
N LYS A 399 -17.20 -8.64 10.68
CA LYS A 399 -16.64 -9.96 10.40
C LYS A 399 -17.76 -10.94 10.04
N GLY A 400 -17.48 -11.83 9.09
CA GLY A 400 -18.42 -12.81 8.55
C GLY A 400 -18.46 -14.07 9.38
#